data_AF-A0A1J4JQW8-F1
#
_entry.id   AF-A0A1J4JQW8-F1
#
_cell.length_a   1.000
_cell.length_b   1.000
_cell.length_c   1.000
_cell.angle_alpha   90.00
_cell.angle_beta   90.00
_cell.angle_gamma   90.00
#
_symmetry.space_group_name_H-M   'P 1'
#
loop_
_entity.id
_entity.type
_entity.pdbx_description
1 polymer ?
#
loop_
_entity_poly.entity_id
_entity_poly.type
_entity_poly.pdbx_seq_one_letter_code
_entity_poly.pdbx_strand_id
1 'polypeptide(L)'
;MLAEEEPGVVGYAITGKDSTSVCVRNTDETALEISNCTKSFIYIMKPMQTIIVKHCADTTIFILQSNLLTVDFCENLRITVYANNIQVSKSHDLNLYLYVTNQPIITEGSFKVQLAPYNAVVKGVSPEGPNYWNRPLLQAGASSSLLDPSEFFPFVIPFGEEPNGIVAKLPLSYKKALAWREKVAEERRQLVLAFCKKVPDFADSLQKQISEQFQKYLSESKSGEQLQQLRSVEYV
;
A
#
# COMPACT_ATOMS: atom_id res chain seq x y z
N MET A 1 2.37 29.54 -27.63
CA MET A 1 2.66 28.38 -26.77
C MET A 1 1.67 28.47 -25.64
N LEU A 2 0.48 27.91 -25.86
CA LEU A 2 -0.62 27.97 -24.89
C LEU A 2 -0.29 26.92 -23.83
N ALA A 3 -0.07 27.36 -22.59
CA ALA A 3 -0.05 26.46 -21.45
C ALA A 3 -1.45 25.85 -21.36
N GLU A 4 -1.55 24.54 -21.56
CA GLU A 4 -2.77 23.81 -21.22
C GLU A 4 -2.90 23.87 -19.70
N GLU A 5 -3.88 24.63 -19.20
CA GLU A 5 -4.32 24.54 -17.82
C GLU A 5 -4.90 23.13 -17.62
N GLU A 6 -4.09 22.26 -17.02
CA GLU A 6 -4.55 21.00 -16.44
C GLU A 6 -5.74 21.30 -15.52
N PRO A 7 -6.88 20.61 -15.66
CA PRO A 7 -8.06 20.92 -14.85
C PRO A 7 -7.75 20.67 -13.38
N GLY A 8 -7.49 21.78 -12.66
CA GLY A 8 -7.27 21.76 -11.23
C GLY A 8 -8.50 21.18 -10.54
N VAL A 9 -8.29 20.15 -9.73
CA VAL A 9 -9.35 19.63 -8.86
C VAL A 9 -9.62 20.70 -7.83
N VAL A 10 -10.85 21.22 -7.80
CA VAL A 10 -11.32 22.06 -6.69
C VAL A 10 -11.51 21.13 -5.49
N GLY A 11 -10.45 20.96 -4.70
CA GLY A 11 -10.42 20.04 -3.56
C GLY A 11 -9.19 20.25 -2.66
N TYR A 12 -9.13 19.49 -1.56
CA TYR A 12 -7.99 19.50 -0.64
C TYR A 12 -6.72 19.00 -1.35
N ALA A 13 -5.54 19.54 -1.03
CA ALA A 13 -4.28 19.15 -1.67
C ALA A 13 -3.21 18.79 -0.63
N ILE A 14 -2.51 17.68 -0.87
CA ILE A 14 -1.29 17.26 -0.16
C ILE A 14 -0.15 17.42 -1.14
N THR A 15 0.62 18.49 -1.00
CA THR A 15 1.69 18.82 -1.95
C THR A 15 3.03 19.01 -1.24
N GLY A 16 4.12 18.52 -1.85
CA GLY A 16 5.48 18.79 -1.35
C GLY A 16 5.81 18.09 -0.04
N LYS A 17 5.19 16.95 0.24
CA LYS A 17 5.42 16.18 1.46
C LYS A 17 6.53 15.17 1.23
N ASP A 18 7.72 15.50 1.72
CA ASP A 18 8.91 14.66 1.59
C ASP A 18 9.31 14.02 2.91
N SER A 19 9.52 12.70 2.92
CA SER A 19 9.94 11.92 4.09
C SER A 19 9.01 12.09 5.30
N THR A 20 7.69 12.23 5.06
CA THR A 20 6.70 12.47 6.11
C THR A 20 5.52 11.51 6.06
N SER A 21 4.86 11.36 7.19
CA SER A 21 3.61 10.62 7.30
C SER A 21 2.42 11.57 7.44
N VAL A 22 1.45 11.44 6.53
CA VAL A 22 0.23 12.27 6.51
C VAL A 22 -0.98 11.37 6.65
N CYS A 23 -1.91 11.72 7.54
CA CYS A 23 -3.13 10.97 7.79
C CYS A 23 -4.35 11.89 7.66
N VAL A 24 -5.12 11.70 6.59
CA VAL A 24 -6.38 12.43 6.35
C VAL A 24 -7.53 11.66 6.97
N ARG A 25 -8.18 12.24 7.97
CA ARG A 25 -9.35 11.68 8.67
C ARG A 25 -10.55 12.61 8.61
N ASN A 26 -10.33 13.91 8.79
CA ASN A 26 -11.40 14.87 9.02
C ASN A 26 -11.30 16.03 8.02
N THR A 27 -11.83 15.83 6.82
CA THR A 27 -12.01 16.90 5.84
C THR A 27 -13.47 16.95 5.40
N ASP A 28 -13.97 18.12 5.03
CA ASP A 28 -15.29 18.27 4.38
C ASP A 28 -15.20 18.03 2.87
N GLU A 29 -13.98 18.05 2.31
CA GLU A 29 -13.74 17.84 0.90
C GLU A 29 -14.06 16.40 0.48
N THR A 30 -14.44 16.29 -0.78
CA THR A 30 -14.74 15.01 -1.44
C THR A 30 -13.73 14.68 -2.53
N ALA A 31 -12.87 15.64 -2.89
CA ALA A 31 -11.81 15.46 -3.86
C ALA A 31 -10.45 15.81 -3.23
N LEU A 32 -9.43 15.05 -3.61
CA LEU A 32 -8.08 15.18 -3.07
C LEU A 32 -7.03 15.09 -4.17
N GLU A 33 -6.09 16.03 -4.18
CA GLU A 33 -4.88 15.94 -4.97
C GLU A 33 -3.68 15.61 -4.07
N ILE A 34 -2.86 14.64 -4.46
CA ILE A 34 -1.58 14.31 -3.85
C ILE A 34 -0.52 14.57 -4.91
N SER A 35 0.33 15.57 -4.72
CA SER A 35 1.31 15.96 -5.72
C SER A 35 2.71 16.21 -5.17
N ASN A 36 3.76 15.92 -5.95
CA ASN A 36 5.14 16.23 -5.59
C ASN A 36 5.56 15.70 -4.20
N CYS A 37 5.15 14.48 -3.84
CA CYS A 37 5.49 13.86 -2.56
C CYS A 37 6.52 12.74 -2.76
N THR A 38 7.57 12.73 -1.93
CA THR A 38 8.69 11.77 -2.05
C THR A 38 8.98 11.04 -0.74
N LYS A 39 9.19 9.72 -0.77
CA LYS A 39 9.54 8.90 0.42
C LYS A 39 8.57 9.05 1.59
N SER A 40 7.30 9.25 1.29
CA SER A 40 6.26 9.56 2.28
C SER A 40 5.29 8.39 2.49
N PHE A 41 4.57 8.42 3.60
CA PHE A 41 3.46 7.50 3.88
C PHE A 41 2.17 8.28 4.03
N ILE A 42 1.25 8.12 3.09
CA ILE A 42 0.02 8.91 3.04
C ILE A 42 -1.18 7.99 3.26
N TYR A 43 -1.99 8.29 4.27
CA TYR A 43 -3.16 7.49 4.65
C TYR A 43 -4.42 8.33 4.49
N ILE A 44 -5.28 7.94 3.56
CA ILE A 44 -6.59 8.57 3.32
C ILE A 44 -7.64 7.70 4.00
N MET A 45 -8.01 8.05 5.22
CA MET A 45 -8.88 7.28 6.11
C MET A 45 -10.36 7.70 6.02
N LYS A 46 -10.74 8.47 4.99
CA LYS A 46 -12.10 8.89 4.68
C LYS A 46 -12.45 8.48 3.24
N PRO A 47 -13.68 8.02 2.94
CA PRO A 47 -14.12 7.81 1.56
C PRO A 47 -14.07 9.11 0.76
N MET A 48 -13.49 9.05 -0.44
CA MET A 48 -13.37 10.18 -1.36
C MET A 48 -14.15 9.91 -2.65
N GLN A 49 -14.58 10.97 -3.35
CA GLN A 49 -15.11 10.84 -4.70
C GLN A 49 -13.98 10.72 -5.71
N THR A 50 -13.02 11.65 -5.68
CA THR A 50 -11.93 11.71 -6.65
C THR A 50 -10.60 11.87 -5.93
N ILE A 51 -9.62 11.04 -6.27
CA ILE A 51 -8.24 11.19 -5.81
C ILE A 51 -7.34 11.25 -7.04
N ILE A 52 -6.48 12.25 -7.09
CA ILE A 52 -5.44 12.39 -8.11
C ILE A 52 -4.09 12.30 -7.43
N VAL A 53 -3.22 11.43 -7.92
CA VAL A 53 -1.83 11.28 -7.49
C VAL A 53 -0.93 11.65 -8.66
N LYS A 54 -0.14 12.71 -8.50
CA LYS A 54 0.71 13.26 -9.56
C LYS A 54 2.14 13.48 -9.08
N HIS A 55 3.14 13.21 -9.92
CA HIS A 55 4.54 13.57 -9.63
C HIS A 55 5.05 13.07 -8.27
N CYS A 56 4.61 11.90 -7.82
CA CYS A 56 5.03 11.31 -6.56
C CYS A 56 6.05 10.20 -6.80
N ALA A 57 7.04 10.10 -5.90
CA ALA A 57 8.11 9.11 -5.98
C ALA A 57 8.32 8.39 -4.64
N ASP A 58 8.71 7.11 -4.66
CA ASP A 58 9.09 6.33 -3.48
C ASP A 58 8.03 6.30 -2.34
N THR A 59 6.78 6.58 -2.65
CA THR A 59 5.73 6.86 -1.65
C THR A 59 4.78 5.68 -1.49
N THR A 60 4.33 5.44 -0.26
CA THR A 60 3.30 4.45 0.04
C THR A 60 1.99 5.16 0.36
N ILE A 61 0.93 4.83 -0.37
CA ILE A 61 -0.38 5.48 -0.26
C ILE A 61 -1.43 4.43 0.08
N PHE A 62 -2.13 4.65 1.19
CA PHE A 62 -3.32 3.90 1.56
C PHE A 62 -4.55 4.76 1.32
N ILE A 63 -5.57 4.20 0.67
CA ILE A 63 -6.85 4.87 0.41
C ILE A 63 -7.97 3.95 0.88
N LEU A 64 -8.76 4.43 1.85
CA LEU A 64 -9.87 3.68 2.42
C LEU A 64 -10.92 3.33 1.36
N GLN A 65 -11.38 4.33 0.60
CA GLN A 65 -12.31 4.15 -0.51
C GLN A 65 -12.27 5.36 -1.45
N SER A 66 -12.39 5.15 -2.76
CA SER A 66 -12.58 6.23 -3.75
C SER A 66 -13.56 5.84 -4.87
N ASN A 67 -14.20 6.80 -5.54
CA ASN A 67 -14.91 6.50 -6.79
C ASN A 67 -13.96 6.49 -8.00
N LEU A 68 -13.07 7.48 -8.09
CA LEU A 68 -12.05 7.58 -9.12
C LEU A 68 -10.67 7.82 -8.50
N LEU A 69 -9.71 6.98 -8.86
CA LEU A 69 -8.29 7.19 -8.59
C LEU A 69 -7.54 7.41 -9.92
N THR A 70 -6.85 8.53 -10.04
CA THR A 70 -5.94 8.80 -11.16
C THR A 70 -4.50 8.82 -10.64
N VAL A 71 -3.60 8.09 -11.30
CA VAL A 71 -2.17 8.04 -10.99
C VAL A 71 -1.42 8.45 -12.24
N ASP A 72 -0.70 9.58 -12.18
CA ASP A 72 -0.05 10.17 -13.34
C ASP A 72 1.37 10.65 -13.01
N PHE A 73 2.32 10.45 -13.92
CA PHE A 73 3.74 10.82 -13.72
C PHE A 73 4.36 10.39 -12.38
N CYS A 74 4.10 9.16 -11.94
CA CYS A 74 4.59 8.64 -10.67
C CYS A 74 5.62 7.52 -10.82
N GLU A 75 6.51 7.37 -9.82
CA GLU A 75 7.58 6.37 -9.81
C GLU A 75 7.66 5.64 -8.47
N ASN A 76 7.93 4.33 -8.48
CA ASN A 76 8.15 3.51 -7.28
C ASN A 76 7.07 3.67 -6.19
N LEU A 77 5.80 3.72 -6.60
CA LEU A 77 4.68 3.85 -5.66
C LEU A 77 4.14 2.50 -5.25
N ARG A 78 3.75 2.42 -3.97
CA ARG A 78 2.91 1.34 -3.45
C ARG A 78 1.55 1.91 -3.08
N ILE A 79 0.49 1.48 -3.77
CA ILE A 79 -0.86 1.95 -3.51
C ILE A 79 -1.76 0.79 -3.09
N THR A 80 -2.39 0.90 -1.92
CA THR A 80 -3.43 -0.02 -1.47
C THR A 80 -4.76 0.74 -1.44
N VAL A 81 -5.72 0.32 -2.26
CA VAL A 81 -6.96 1.09 -2.46
C VAL A 81 -8.17 0.21 -2.77
N TYR A 82 -9.31 0.60 -2.19
CA TYR A 82 -10.63 0.26 -2.71
C TYR A 82 -11.13 1.41 -3.59
N ALA A 83 -11.36 1.17 -4.88
CA ALA A 83 -11.89 2.17 -5.80
C ALA A 83 -12.99 1.61 -6.71
N ASN A 84 -13.81 2.47 -7.31
CA ASN A 84 -14.65 2.02 -8.44
C ASN A 84 -13.87 2.00 -9.75
N ASN A 85 -13.09 3.05 -9.99
CA ASN A 85 -12.33 3.26 -11.21
C ASN A 85 -10.89 3.63 -10.86
N ILE A 86 -9.95 3.11 -11.62
CA ILE A 86 -8.54 3.49 -11.54
C ILE A 86 -7.99 3.75 -12.94
N GLN A 87 -7.24 4.84 -13.08
CA GLN A 87 -6.55 5.23 -14.29
C GLN A 87 -5.07 5.46 -13.97
N VAL A 88 -4.20 4.86 -14.76
CA VAL A 88 -2.74 4.98 -14.60
C VAL A 88 -2.15 5.44 -15.93
N SER A 89 -1.39 6.52 -15.90
CA SER A 89 -0.71 7.10 -17.07
C SER A 89 0.72 7.49 -16.73
N LYS A 90 1.65 7.37 -17.69
CA LYS A 90 3.03 7.87 -17.62
C LYS A 90 3.76 7.52 -16.31
N SER A 91 3.47 6.38 -15.72
CA SER A 91 3.94 6.00 -14.38
C SER A 91 4.60 4.63 -14.38
N HIS A 92 5.66 4.45 -13.61
CA HIS A 92 6.47 3.23 -13.66
C HIS A 92 6.89 2.71 -12.29
N ASP A 93 7.23 1.42 -12.26
CA ASP A 93 7.61 0.70 -11.04
C ASP A 93 6.52 0.79 -9.95
N LEU A 94 5.26 0.51 -10.33
CA LEU A 94 4.11 0.64 -9.43
C LEU A 94 3.67 -0.71 -8.85
N ASN A 95 3.38 -0.74 -7.55
CA ASN A 95 2.78 -1.88 -6.85
C ASN A 95 1.37 -1.54 -6.38
N LEU A 96 0.36 -2.02 -7.11
CA LEU A 96 -1.04 -1.68 -6.91
C LEU A 96 -1.80 -2.85 -6.28
N TYR A 97 -2.25 -2.67 -5.04
CA TYR A 97 -3.08 -3.63 -4.30
C TYR A 97 -4.53 -3.16 -4.33
N LEU A 98 -5.33 -3.77 -5.21
CA LEU A 98 -6.59 -3.19 -5.66
C LEU A 98 -7.80 -4.02 -5.26
N TYR A 99 -8.85 -3.33 -4.83
CA TYR A 99 -10.23 -3.77 -5.00
C TYR A 99 -10.89 -2.77 -5.94
N VAL A 100 -11.25 -3.21 -7.15
CA VAL A 100 -11.83 -2.32 -8.17
C VAL A 100 -13.09 -2.89 -8.79
N THR A 101 -14.17 -2.12 -8.80
CA THR A 101 -15.46 -2.57 -9.37
C THR A 101 -15.53 -2.45 -10.89
N ASN A 102 -14.61 -1.71 -11.50
CA ASN A 102 -14.38 -1.68 -12.96
C ASN A 102 -12.94 -2.08 -13.29
N GLN A 103 -12.68 -2.41 -14.56
CA GLN A 103 -11.35 -2.78 -15.04
C GLN A 103 -10.37 -1.60 -14.90
N PRO A 104 -9.17 -1.79 -14.31
CA PRO A 104 -8.13 -0.78 -14.31
C PRO A 104 -7.78 -0.34 -15.72
N ILE A 105 -7.61 0.96 -15.96
CA ILE A 105 -7.13 1.46 -17.25
C ILE A 105 -5.67 1.86 -17.07
N ILE A 106 -4.78 1.28 -17.88
CA ILE A 106 -3.35 1.61 -17.87
C ILE A 106 -3.00 2.08 -19.28
N THR A 107 -2.58 3.33 -19.38
CA THR A 107 -2.34 4.03 -20.64
C THR A 107 -0.84 4.19 -20.92
N GLU A 108 -0.54 4.79 -22.06
CA GLU A 108 0.81 4.95 -22.59
C GLU A 108 1.82 5.56 -21.60
N GLY A 109 3.09 5.15 -21.75
CA GLY A 109 4.17 5.56 -20.86
C GLY A 109 4.19 4.86 -19.50
N SER A 110 3.29 3.91 -19.24
CA SER A 110 3.24 3.16 -17.97
C SER A 110 3.81 1.75 -18.10
N PHE A 111 4.84 1.42 -17.32
CA PHE A 111 5.51 0.11 -17.38
C PHE A 111 5.91 -0.42 -16.00
N LYS A 112 6.08 -1.74 -15.90
CA LYS A 112 6.30 -2.47 -14.64
C LYS A 112 5.22 -2.16 -13.58
N VAL A 113 3.96 -2.13 -14.02
CA VAL A 113 2.81 -2.02 -13.10
C VAL A 113 2.45 -3.41 -12.58
N GLN A 114 2.77 -3.69 -11.32
CA GLN A 114 2.39 -4.92 -10.64
C GLN A 114 1.01 -4.80 -10.00
N LEU A 115 0.12 -5.72 -10.32
CA LEU A 115 -1.25 -5.78 -9.81
C LEU A 115 -1.38 -6.92 -8.80
N ALA A 116 -2.00 -6.62 -7.67
CA ALA A 116 -2.28 -7.57 -6.59
C ALA A 116 -3.70 -7.35 -6.07
N PRO A 117 -4.34 -8.37 -5.47
CA PRO A 117 -5.62 -8.18 -4.80
C PRO A 117 -5.45 -7.26 -3.59
N TYR A 118 -6.52 -6.56 -3.19
CA TYR A 118 -6.52 -5.71 -2.01
C TYR A 118 -6.02 -6.46 -0.76
N ASN A 119 -5.04 -5.87 -0.08
CA ASN A 119 -4.33 -6.50 1.04
C ASN A 119 -4.49 -5.78 2.36
N ALA A 120 -5.32 -4.73 2.45
CA ALA A 120 -5.42 -3.97 3.68
C ALA A 120 -6.21 -4.72 4.75
N VAL A 121 -5.73 -4.57 5.97
CA VAL A 121 -6.38 -5.02 7.19
C VAL A 121 -6.93 -3.78 7.88
N VAL A 122 -8.23 -3.55 7.70
CA VAL A 122 -8.92 -2.34 8.15
C VAL A 122 -10.34 -2.67 8.59
N LYS A 123 -10.81 -2.02 9.65
CA LYS A 123 -12.19 -2.14 10.12
C LYS A 123 -13.09 -1.13 9.40
N GLY A 124 -14.35 -1.47 9.20
CA GLY A 124 -15.37 -0.54 8.68
C GLY A 124 -15.48 -0.47 7.15
N VAL A 125 -14.63 -1.20 6.42
CA VAL A 125 -14.76 -1.37 4.98
C VAL A 125 -15.31 -2.77 4.69
N SER A 126 -16.46 -2.84 4.03
CA SER A 126 -17.00 -4.06 3.48
C SER A 126 -17.04 -3.91 1.96
N PRO A 127 -16.04 -4.43 1.22
CA PRO A 127 -16.06 -4.38 -0.23
C PRO A 127 -17.25 -5.19 -0.76
N GLU A 128 -18.09 -4.57 -1.58
CA GLU A 128 -19.24 -5.21 -2.21
C GLU A 128 -19.06 -5.24 -3.73
N GLY A 129 -19.76 -6.16 -4.39
CA GLY A 129 -19.74 -6.27 -5.85
C GLY A 129 -18.55 -7.04 -6.45
N PRO A 130 -18.36 -6.93 -7.77
CA PRO A 130 -17.28 -7.60 -8.48
C PRO A 130 -15.92 -6.94 -8.20
N ASN A 131 -14.85 -7.70 -8.37
CA ASN A 131 -13.48 -7.19 -8.24
C ASN A 131 -12.66 -7.57 -9.48
N TYR A 132 -12.26 -6.56 -10.26
CA TYR A 132 -11.55 -6.69 -11.54
C TYR A 132 -10.06 -6.32 -11.48
N TRP A 133 -9.47 -6.32 -10.28
CA TRP A 133 -8.06 -5.95 -10.06
C TRP A 133 -7.04 -6.62 -11.00
N ASN A 134 -7.32 -7.84 -11.48
CA ASN A 134 -6.43 -8.62 -12.34
C ASN A 134 -6.79 -8.56 -13.83
N ARG A 135 -7.69 -7.67 -14.25
CA ARG A 135 -8.12 -7.52 -15.64
C ARG A 135 -7.95 -6.07 -16.11
N PRO A 136 -6.72 -5.57 -16.24
CA PRO A 136 -6.49 -4.23 -16.73
C PRO A 136 -6.79 -4.12 -18.23
N LEU A 137 -7.31 -2.98 -18.65
CA LEU A 137 -7.35 -2.52 -20.03
C LEU A 137 -6.03 -1.79 -20.31
N LEU A 138 -5.18 -2.44 -21.11
CA LEU A 138 -3.89 -1.89 -21.52
C LEU A 138 -4.03 -1.17 -22.87
N GLN A 139 -3.62 0.09 -22.94
CA GLN A 139 -3.46 0.81 -24.21
C GLN A 139 -2.03 0.67 -24.75
N ALA A 140 -1.81 1.04 -26.01
CA ALA A 140 -0.54 0.82 -26.70
C ALA A 140 0.67 1.38 -25.90
N GLY A 141 1.68 0.54 -25.68
CA GLY A 141 2.88 0.89 -24.92
C GLY A 141 2.78 0.69 -23.40
N ALA A 142 1.61 0.37 -22.86
CA ALA A 142 1.44 0.03 -21.45
C ALA A 142 1.79 -1.44 -21.17
N SER A 143 2.31 -1.73 -19.97
CA SER A 143 2.53 -3.11 -19.50
C SER A 143 2.17 -3.28 -18.03
N SER A 144 1.63 -4.45 -17.70
CA SER A 144 1.32 -4.85 -16.34
C SER A 144 1.62 -6.33 -16.12
N SER A 145 1.96 -6.70 -14.89
CA SER A 145 2.09 -8.09 -14.44
C SER A 145 1.33 -8.31 -13.14
N LEU A 146 1.08 -9.57 -12.77
CA LEU A 146 0.56 -9.88 -11.45
C LEU A 146 1.70 -10.00 -10.45
N LEU A 147 1.47 -9.56 -9.20
CA LEU A 147 2.41 -9.78 -8.11
C LEU A 147 2.55 -11.28 -7.81
N ASP A 148 3.76 -11.74 -7.50
CA ASP A 148 3.95 -13.10 -7.03
C ASP A 148 3.23 -13.30 -5.68
N PRO A 149 2.41 -14.35 -5.50
CA PRO A 149 1.76 -14.62 -4.23
C PRO A 149 2.71 -14.71 -3.03
N SER A 150 3.96 -15.14 -3.23
CA SER A 150 5.00 -15.20 -2.20
C SER A 150 5.52 -13.84 -1.73
N GLU A 151 5.30 -12.79 -2.53
CA GLU A 151 5.60 -11.39 -2.21
C GLU A 151 4.38 -10.63 -1.67
N PHE A 152 3.23 -11.30 -1.54
CA PHE A 152 2.01 -10.69 -1.03
C PHE A 152 2.04 -10.59 0.48
N PHE A 153 1.97 -9.37 1.04
CA PHE A 153 1.90 -9.11 2.47
C PHE A 153 0.66 -8.30 2.83
N PRO A 154 0.00 -8.58 3.98
CA PRO A 154 -1.06 -7.73 4.50
C PRO A 154 -0.54 -6.30 4.72
N PHE A 155 -1.36 -5.31 4.39
CA PHE A 155 -1.09 -3.91 4.71
C PHE A 155 -1.83 -3.56 6.01
N VAL A 156 -1.07 -3.31 7.07
CA VAL A 156 -1.61 -2.94 8.38
C VAL A 156 -1.57 -1.43 8.50
N ILE A 157 -2.72 -0.83 8.79
CA ILE A 157 -2.82 0.60 9.06
C ILE A 157 -2.31 0.83 10.48
N PRO A 158 -1.37 1.75 10.70
CA PRO A 158 -0.72 1.95 12.01
C PRO A 158 -1.61 2.71 13.01
N PHE A 159 -2.88 2.90 12.68
CA PHE A 159 -3.83 3.66 13.47
C PHE A 159 -5.19 2.97 13.50
N GLY A 160 -5.91 3.12 14.61
CA GLY A 160 -7.27 2.62 14.77
C GLY A 160 -7.36 1.36 15.62
N GLU A 161 -8.45 0.63 15.44
CA GLU A 161 -8.73 -0.59 16.18
C GLU A 161 -7.92 -1.80 15.70
N GLU A 162 -7.86 -2.84 16.53
CA GLU A 162 -7.10 -4.04 16.24
C GLU A 162 -7.53 -4.71 14.91
N PRO A 163 -6.54 -5.20 14.14
CA PRO A 163 -6.75 -5.71 12.79
C PRO A 163 -7.64 -6.97 12.74
N ASN A 164 -8.75 -6.92 11.99
CA ASN A 164 -9.64 -8.07 11.74
C ASN A 164 -9.31 -8.85 10.43
N GLY A 165 -8.03 -8.95 10.09
CA GLY A 165 -7.58 -9.61 8.86
C GLY A 165 -8.00 -8.88 7.57
N ILE A 166 -7.62 -9.45 6.42
CA ILE A 166 -7.89 -8.83 5.11
C ILE A 166 -9.39 -8.93 4.81
N VAL A 167 -10.04 -7.78 4.59
CA VAL A 167 -11.50 -7.70 4.35
C VAL A 167 -11.93 -8.23 2.98
N ALA A 168 -11.04 -8.16 1.99
CA ALA A 168 -11.36 -8.60 0.63
C ALA A 168 -11.23 -10.12 0.47
N LYS A 169 -12.10 -10.71 -0.36
CA LYS A 169 -11.99 -12.12 -0.76
C LYS A 169 -10.76 -12.31 -1.64
N LEU A 170 -9.73 -12.97 -1.09
CA LEU A 170 -8.51 -13.26 -1.82
C LEU A 170 -8.62 -14.50 -2.74
N PRO A 171 -7.93 -14.51 -3.90
CA PRO A 171 -7.76 -15.71 -4.71
C PRO A 171 -7.00 -16.82 -3.95
N LEU A 172 -7.20 -18.06 -4.38
CA LEU A 172 -6.67 -19.23 -3.68
C LEU A 172 -5.13 -19.24 -3.58
N SER A 173 -4.42 -18.80 -4.63
CA SER A 173 -2.95 -18.73 -4.63
C SER A 173 -2.43 -17.80 -3.54
N TYR A 174 -2.98 -16.60 -3.44
CA TYR A 174 -2.63 -15.61 -2.41
C TYR A 174 -3.00 -16.08 -1.00
N LYS A 175 -4.17 -16.72 -0.83
CA LYS A 175 -4.57 -17.33 0.45
C LYS A 175 -3.59 -18.42 0.89
N LYS A 176 -3.21 -19.32 -0.03
CA LYS A 176 -2.24 -20.37 0.24
C LYS A 176 -0.88 -19.81 0.59
N ALA A 177 -0.43 -18.75 -0.09
CA ALA A 177 0.85 -18.12 0.21
C ALA A 177 0.87 -17.49 1.61
N LEU A 178 -0.21 -16.82 2.03
CA LEU A 178 -0.35 -16.31 3.39
C LEU A 178 -0.34 -17.44 4.43
N ALA A 179 -1.18 -18.46 4.24
CA ALA A 179 -1.27 -19.60 5.16
C ALA A 179 0.06 -20.38 5.25
N TRP A 180 0.76 -20.54 4.13
CA TRP A 180 2.09 -21.14 4.09
C TRP A 180 3.09 -20.32 4.91
N ARG A 181 3.10 -18.99 4.73
CA ARG A 181 4.01 -18.11 5.48
C ARG A 181 3.73 -18.15 6.98
N GLU A 182 2.46 -18.11 7.36
CA GLU A 182 2.02 -18.23 8.76
C GLU A 182 2.45 -19.57 9.36
N LYS A 183 2.23 -20.67 8.63
CA LYS A 183 2.69 -22.00 9.03
C LYS A 183 4.20 -22.05 9.25
N VAL A 184 5.00 -21.55 8.30
CA VAL A 184 6.47 -21.53 8.41
C VAL A 184 6.93 -20.66 9.59
N ALA A 185 6.28 -19.52 9.81
CA ALA A 185 6.59 -18.64 10.95
C ALA A 185 6.30 -19.34 12.28
N GLU A 186 5.17 -20.04 12.37
CA GLU A 186 4.76 -20.78 13.57
C GLU A 186 5.68 -21.98 13.84
N GLU A 187 6.02 -22.77 12.82
CA GLU A 187 6.97 -23.88 12.93
C GLU A 187 8.34 -23.39 13.43
N ARG A 188 8.85 -22.29 12.86
CA ARG A 188 10.10 -21.66 13.31
C ARG A 188 10.01 -21.18 14.76
N ARG A 189 8.89 -20.54 15.14
CA ARG A 189 8.65 -20.08 16.52
C ARG A 189 8.67 -21.24 17.50
N GLN A 190 8.00 -22.36 17.17
CA GLN A 190 7.98 -23.55 18.01
C GLN A 190 9.37 -24.17 18.16
N LEU A 191 10.15 -24.24 17.09
CA LEU A 191 11.53 -24.74 17.13
C LEU A 191 12.41 -23.87 18.03
N VAL A 192 12.32 -22.54 17.91
CA VAL A 192 13.05 -21.60 18.77
C VAL A 192 12.65 -21.80 20.24
N LEU A 193 11.35 -21.86 20.55
CA LEU A 193 10.88 -22.07 21.92
C LEU A 193 11.33 -23.43 22.49
N ALA A 194 11.28 -24.48 21.70
CA ALA A 194 11.75 -25.81 22.11
C ALA A 194 13.26 -25.84 22.36
N PHE A 195 14.02 -25.09 21.57
CA PHE A 195 15.47 -24.97 21.72
C PHE A 195 15.85 -24.15 22.96
N CYS A 196 15.25 -22.97 23.16
CA CYS A 196 15.51 -22.12 24.33
C CYS A 196 15.18 -22.82 25.65
N LYS A 197 14.16 -23.68 25.70
CA LYS A 197 13.84 -24.49 26.88
C LYS A 197 14.94 -25.49 27.27
N LYS A 198 15.72 -25.97 26.29
CA LYS A 198 16.79 -26.96 26.53
C LYS A 198 18.10 -26.31 26.94
N VAL A 199 18.34 -25.06 26.54
CA VAL A 199 19.60 -24.35 26.79
C VAL A 199 19.29 -22.90 27.22
N PRO A 200 19.01 -22.68 28.52
CA PRO A 200 18.61 -21.36 29.03
C PRO A 200 19.68 -20.29 28.82
N ASP A 201 20.96 -20.62 29.03
CA ASP A 201 22.08 -19.68 28.87
C ASP A 201 22.24 -19.21 27.40
N PHE A 202 21.82 -20.05 26.44
CA PHE A 202 21.81 -19.66 25.03
C PHE A 202 20.60 -18.81 24.66
N ALA A 203 19.48 -18.91 25.39
CA ALA A 203 18.27 -18.13 25.11
C ALA A 203 18.56 -16.62 25.15
N ASP A 204 19.36 -16.17 26.12
CA ASP A 204 19.78 -14.77 26.24
C ASP A 204 20.67 -14.34 25.06
N SER A 205 21.63 -15.19 24.66
CA SER A 205 22.50 -14.94 23.51
C SER A 205 21.71 -14.89 22.19
N LEU A 206 20.75 -15.81 22.01
CA LEU A 206 19.89 -15.84 20.83
C LEU A 206 18.96 -14.63 20.78
N GLN A 207 18.37 -14.25 21.91
CA GLN A 207 17.53 -13.06 22.00
C GLN A 207 18.32 -11.81 21.62
N LYS A 208 19.57 -11.69 22.08
CA LYS A 208 20.46 -10.60 21.68
C LYS A 208 20.69 -10.59 20.16
N GLN A 209 21.02 -11.74 19.56
CA GLN A 209 21.23 -11.84 18.11
C GLN A 209 19.97 -11.53 17.30
N ILE A 210 18.80 -12.02 17.72
CA ILE A 210 17.51 -11.69 17.10
C ILE A 210 17.28 -10.18 17.16
N SER A 211 17.56 -9.56 18.31
CA SER A 211 17.38 -8.12 18.49
C SER A 211 18.31 -7.30 17.60
N GLU A 212 19.59 -7.70 17.49
CA GLU A 212 20.56 -7.07 16.60
C GLU A 212 20.15 -7.19 15.12
N GLN A 213 19.73 -8.38 14.69
CA GLN A 213 19.24 -8.60 13.32
C GLN A 213 17.96 -7.82 13.04
N PHE A 214 17.05 -7.74 14.01
CA PHE A 214 15.84 -6.95 13.88
C PHE A 214 16.14 -5.45 13.78
N GLN A 215 17.06 -4.93 14.59
CA GLN A 215 17.49 -3.53 14.50
C GLN A 215 18.14 -3.22 13.14
N LYS A 216 18.98 -4.13 12.64
CA LYS A 216 19.55 -3.98 11.30
C LYS A 216 18.46 -3.94 10.22
N TYR A 217 17.50 -4.86 10.30
CA TYR A 217 16.35 -4.85 9.40
C TYR A 217 15.57 -3.53 9.47
N LEU A 218 15.35 -2.98 10.66
CA LEU A 218 14.70 -1.68 10.82
C LEU A 218 15.51 -0.53 10.23
N SER A 219 16.85 -0.55 10.26
CA SER A 219 17.65 0.52 9.65
C SER A 219 17.63 0.51 8.11
N GLU A 220 17.37 -0.65 7.50
CA GLU A 220 17.49 -0.84 6.04
C GLU A 220 16.13 -0.95 5.33
N SER A 221 15.03 -1.16 6.07
CA SER A 221 13.71 -1.43 5.49
C SER A 221 12.80 -0.20 5.48
N LYS A 222 11.91 -0.14 4.48
CA LYS A 222 10.79 0.82 4.44
C LYS A 222 9.92 0.76 5.70
N SER A 223 9.83 -0.40 6.36
CA SER A 223 9.12 -0.54 7.64
C SER A 223 9.75 0.27 8.76
N GLY A 224 11.07 0.37 8.81
CA GLY A 224 11.74 1.21 9.80
C GLY A 224 11.60 2.70 9.51
N GLU A 225 11.69 3.10 8.25
CA GLU A 225 11.37 4.47 7.82
C GLU A 225 9.95 4.87 8.23
N GLN A 226 8.97 4.01 7.95
CA GLN A 226 7.57 4.19 8.37
C GLN A 226 7.48 4.40 9.89
N LEU A 227 8.12 3.54 10.69
CA LEU A 227 8.09 3.63 12.16
C LEU A 227 8.71 4.93 12.69
N GLN A 228 9.75 5.46 12.04
CA GLN A 228 10.34 6.74 12.41
C GLN A 228 9.37 7.89 12.09
N GLN A 229 8.79 7.90 10.89
CA GLN A 229 7.87 8.96 10.46
C GLN A 229 6.54 8.93 11.23
N LEU A 230 6.10 7.76 11.71
CA LEU A 230 4.90 7.62 12.54
C LEU A 230 5.01 8.33 13.91
N ARG A 231 6.21 8.77 14.33
CA ARG A 231 6.39 9.58 15.54
C ARG A 231 5.89 11.02 15.36
N SER A 232 5.79 11.49 14.12
CA SER A 232 5.43 12.86 13.76
C SER A 232 4.41 12.88 12.62
N VAL A 233 3.30 12.16 12.82
CA VAL A 233 2.22 12.10 11.82
C VAL A 233 1.48 13.43 11.80
N GLU A 234 1.36 14.00 10.60
CA GLU A 234 0.49 15.14 10.36
C GLU A 234 -0.95 14.65 10.20
N TYR A 235 -1.83 15.08 11.09
CA TYR A 235 -3.25 14.80 11.02
C TYR A 235 -3.98 15.94 10.32
N VAL A 236 -4.77 15.57 9.33
CA VAL A 236 -5.65 16.47 8.59
C VAL A 236 -7.08 16.00 8.75
#